data_AF-A0A0C3GAF8-F1
#
_entry.id   AF-A0A0C3GAF8-F1
#
_cell.length_a   1.000
_cell.length_b   1.000
_cell.length_c   1.000
_cell.angle_alpha   90.00
_cell.angle_beta   90.00
_cell.angle_gamma   90.00
#
_symmetry.space_group_name_H-M   'P 1'
#
loop_
_entity.id
_entity.type
_entity.pdbx_description
1 polymer ?
#
loop_
_entity_poly.entity_id
_entity_poly.type
_entity_poly.pdbx_seq_one_letter_code
_entity_poly.pdbx_strand_id
1 'polypeptide(L)'
;MSTVAITQLSNLVGDVESWIKELIDAPCTEDEISVLSVVGGKLADAATFIQKKTGTLRPPQIRVGEEAWTASEKLRTQAQSAAASLASGKLSRQVVFRRNIELIFTGPKDKVLDSKEIRARKVVTRRRCEKIRKLSPDGIVIWATAYEPTLWSGGQMTQDMFECLLCNMESVPAQSMPPEIPEILQKLQADEELQKSNLCVSREAIAQPLLTEYIQKKWYHGLGIPSPVAAAHWLFTAVWRKNKRH
;
A
#
# COMPACT_ATOMS: atom_id res chain seq x y z
N MET A 1 -6.87 -15.75 30.01
CA MET A 1 -5.43 -15.64 29.69
C MET A 1 -5.05 -14.25 29.17
N SER A 2 -5.81 -13.60 28.28
CA SER A 2 -5.43 -12.28 27.74
C SER A 2 -5.40 -11.14 28.79
N THR A 3 -6.29 -11.16 29.78
CA THR A 3 -6.36 -10.13 30.83
C THR A 3 -5.11 -10.06 31.70
N VAL A 4 -4.53 -11.20 32.07
CA VAL A 4 -3.30 -11.26 32.86
C VAL A 4 -2.12 -10.66 32.09
N ALA A 5 -1.98 -11.01 30.81
CA ALA A 5 -0.93 -10.47 29.95
C ALA A 5 -1.08 -8.95 29.72
N ILE A 6 -2.32 -8.45 29.60
CA ILE A 6 -2.60 -7.01 29.46
C ILE A 6 -2.20 -6.25 30.74
N THR A 7 -2.53 -6.77 31.92
CA THR A 7 -2.14 -6.14 33.20
C THR A 7 -0.62 -6.12 33.37
N GLN A 8 0.07 -7.21 33.00
CA GLN A 8 1.54 -7.27 33.06
C GLN A 8 2.19 -6.26 32.12
N LEU A 9 1.68 -6.12 30.89
CA LEU A 9 2.14 -5.10 29.94
C LEU A 9 1.91 -3.69 30.49
N SER A 10 0.76 -3.43 31.09
CA SER A 10 0.44 -2.11 31.66
C SER A 10 1.40 -1.74 32.80
N ASN A 11 1.73 -2.69 33.67
CA ASN A 11 2.68 -2.46 34.77
C ASN A 11 4.09 -2.21 34.23
N LEU A 12 4.54 -3.02 33.25
CA LEU A 12 5.84 -2.85 32.63
C LEU A 12 6.00 -1.48 31.96
N VAL A 13 4.95 -0.96 31.31
CA VAL A 13 4.97 0.39 30.74
C VAL A 13 5.17 1.44 31.86
N GLY A 14 4.47 1.30 32.98
CA GLY A 14 4.67 2.18 34.14
C GLY A 14 6.09 2.14 34.70
N ASP A 15 6.68 0.94 34.78
CA ASP A 15 8.06 0.75 35.25
C ASP A 15 9.06 1.42 34.29
N VAL A 16 8.89 1.22 32.97
CA VAL A 16 9.73 1.84 31.94
C VAL A 16 9.62 3.37 31.98
N GLU A 17 8.42 3.93 32.15
CA GLU A 17 8.23 5.38 32.31
C GLU A 17 8.92 5.94 33.56
N SER A 18 8.97 5.16 34.65
CA SER A 18 9.72 5.52 35.87
C SER A 18 11.23 5.52 35.60
N TRP A 19 11.75 4.45 34.99
CA TRP A 19 13.18 4.34 34.68
C TRP A 19 13.66 5.42 33.70
N ILE A 20 12.83 5.78 32.72
CA ILE A 20 13.15 6.88 31.78
C ILE A 20 13.35 8.21 32.53
N LYS A 21 12.52 8.49 33.54
CA LYS A 21 12.68 9.72 34.35
C LYS A 21 14.00 9.73 35.11
N GLU A 22 14.38 8.59 35.69
CA GLU A 22 15.67 8.43 36.38
C GLU A 22 16.87 8.54 35.42
N LEU A 23 16.71 8.04 34.19
CA LEU A 23 17.73 8.10 33.13
C LEU A 23 17.95 9.51 32.58
N ILE A 24 16.93 10.37 32.54
CA ILE A 24 17.05 11.74 32.03
C ILE A 24 18.01 12.59 32.90
N ASP A 25 18.04 12.33 34.20
CA ASP A 25 18.84 13.09 35.17
C ASP A 25 20.23 12.46 35.42
N ALA A 26 20.50 11.27 34.87
CA ALA A 26 21.74 10.54 35.08
C ALA A 26 22.75 10.76 33.94
N PRO A 27 24.03 11.03 34.21
CA PRO A 27 25.06 11.03 33.18
C PRO A 27 25.29 9.60 32.67
N CYS A 28 25.09 9.37 31.38
CA CYS A 28 25.37 8.07 30.73
C CYS A 28 26.73 8.07 30.02
N THR A 29 27.40 6.93 30.06
CA THR A 29 28.58 6.61 29.26
C THR A 29 28.19 6.21 27.83
N GLU A 30 29.14 6.24 26.89
CA GLU A 30 28.92 5.82 25.49
C GLU A 30 28.44 4.36 25.37
N ASP A 31 28.98 3.46 26.20
CA ASP A 31 28.56 2.06 26.23
C ASP A 31 27.10 1.94 26.69
N GLU A 32 26.69 2.70 27.71
CA GLU A 32 25.30 2.74 28.20
C GLU A 32 24.35 3.32 27.16
N ILE A 33 24.77 4.37 26.42
CA ILE A 33 24.00 4.95 25.31
C ILE A 33 23.77 3.91 24.21
N SER A 34 24.79 3.12 23.86
CA SER A 34 24.66 2.07 22.86
C SER A 34 23.66 0.97 23.28
N VAL A 35 23.69 0.58 24.56
CA VAL A 35 22.74 -0.38 25.15
C VAL A 35 21.32 0.20 25.16
N LEU A 36 21.16 1.46 25.56
CA LEU A 36 19.88 2.16 25.53
C LEU A 36 19.30 2.23 24.11
N SER A 37 20.15 2.44 23.09
CA SER A 37 19.72 2.39 21.69
C SER A 37 19.19 1.01 21.29
N VAL A 38 19.84 -0.07 21.72
CA VAL A 38 19.39 -1.45 21.45
C VAL A 38 18.06 -1.74 22.17
N VAL A 39 17.95 -1.34 23.43
CA VAL A 39 16.72 -1.49 24.24
C VAL A 39 15.57 -0.70 23.61
N GLY A 40 15.82 0.55 23.20
CA GLY A 40 14.86 1.39 22.50
C GLY A 40 14.35 0.75 21.20
N GLY A 41 15.24 0.13 20.43
CA GLY A 41 14.86 -0.64 19.23
C GLY A 41 13.93 -1.81 19.55
N LYS A 42 14.24 -2.60 20.58
CA LYS A 42 13.40 -3.74 21.01
C LYS A 42 12.03 -3.29 21.52
N LEU A 43 11.98 -2.18 22.26
CA LEU A 43 10.71 -1.59 22.73
C LEU A 43 9.86 -1.11 21.54
N ALA A 44 10.47 -0.51 20.52
CA ALA A 44 9.77 -0.10 19.30
C ALA A 44 9.21 -1.31 18.52
N ASP A 45 9.95 -2.41 18.44
CA ASP A 45 9.49 -3.66 17.82
C ASP A 45 8.31 -4.27 18.58
N ALA A 46 8.40 -4.32 19.92
CA ALA A 46 7.33 -4.79 20.78
C ALA A 46 6.07 -3.93 20.65
N ALA A 47 6.21 -2.61 20.65
CA ALA A 47 5.12 -1.66 20.42
C ALA A 47 4.47 -1.88 19.05
N THR A 48 5.29 -2.06 17.99
CA THR A 48 4.81 -2.37 16.64
C THR A 48 3.99 -3.66 16.61
N PHE A 49 4.42 -4.70 17.33
CA PHE A 49 3.67 -5.96 17.43
C PHE A 49 2.33 -5.79 18.16
N ILE A 50 2.30 -5.07 19.28
CA ILE A 50 1.07 -4.76 20.01
C ILE A 50 0.11 -3.95 19.13
N GLN A 51 0.62 -2.97 18.41
CA GLN A 51 -0.19 -2.14 17.53
C GLN A 51 -0.73 -2.95 16.33
N LYS A 52 0.06 -3.85 15.74
CA LYS A 52 -0.44 -4.83 14.75
C LYS A 52 -1.57 -5.69 15.32
N LYS A 53 -1.40 -6.19 16.56
CA LYS A 53 -2.39 -7.05 17.23
C LYS A 53 -3.69 -6.31 17.54
N THR A 54 -3.62 -5.02 17.85
CA THR A 54 -4.77 -4.17 18.19
C THR A 54 -5.36 -3.45 16.96
N GLY A 55 -4.75 -3.60 15.78
CA GLY A 55 -5.15 -2.86 14.57
C GLY A 55 -4.83 -1.36 14.62
N THR A 56 -3.99 -0.93 15.57
CA THR A 56 -3.61 0.48 15.80
C THR A 56 -2.24 0.85 15.23
N LEU A 57 -1.66 0.00 14.37
CA LEU A 57 -0.31 0.19 13.81
C LEU A 57 -0.09 1.63 13.33
N ARG A 58 0.74 2.36 14.08
CA ARG A 58 1.13 3.74 13.79
C ARG A 58 2.41 3.69 12.94
N PRO A 59 2.48 4.43 11.83
CA PRO A 59 3.73 4.64 11.11
C PRO A 59 4.81 5.19 12.06
N PRO A 60 6.11 4.90 11.82
CA PRO A 60 7.19 5.48 12.60
C PRO A 60 7.02 7.00 12.72
N GLN A 61 6.88 7.50 13.96
CA GLN A 61 6.60 8.90 14.30
C GLN A 61 7.62 9.91 13.73
N ILE A 62 8.77 9.42 13.24
CA ILE A 62 9.91 10.24 12.80
C ILE A 62 9.57 11.12 11.57
N ARG A 63 8.48 10.85 10.81
CA ARG A 63 8.16 11.63 9.59
C ARG A 63 6.76 12.22 9.50
N VAL A 64 5.82 11.81 10.35
CA VAL A 64 4.42 12.25 10.26
C VAL A 64 4.02 12.87 11.59
N GLY A 65 3.87 14.20 11.61
CA GLY A 65 3.47 14.94 12.81
C GLY A 65 2.14 14.46 13.39
N GLU A 66 1.97 14.65 14.70
CA GLU A 66 0.75 14.25 15.42
C GLU A 66 -0.52 14.87 14.82
N GLU A 67 -0.43 16.11 14.36
CA GLU A 67 -1.52 16.80 13.67
C GLU A 67 -1.99 16.07 12.40
N ALA A 68 -1.06 15.58 11.58
CA ALA A 68 -1.38 14.85 10.35
C ALA A 68 -1.97 13.45 10.66
N TRP A 69 -1.53 12.82 11.75
CA TRP A 69 -2.10 11.54 12.20
C TRP A 69 -3.56 11.70 12.66
N THR A 70 -3.84 12.75 13.44
CA THR A 70 -5.19 13.07 13.92
C THR A 70 -6.08 13.52 12.76
N ALA A 71 -5.62 14.44 11.92
CA ALA A 71 -6.39 14.93 10.77
C ALA A 71 -6.71 13.82 9.74
N SER A 72 -5.89 12.77 9.66
CA SER A 72 -6.08 11.66 8.74
C SER A 72 -6.99 10.54 9.28
N GLU A 73 -7.45 10.61 10.53
CA GLU A 73 -8.20 9.52 11.19
C GLU A 73 -9.38 9.02 10.37
N LYS A 74 -10.26 9.94 9.93
CA LYS A 74 -11.42 9.60 9.09
C LYS A 74 -11.03 8.84 7.82
N LEU A 75 -9.93 9.24 7.17
CA LEU A 75 -9.44 8.61 5.95
C LEU A 75 -8.78 7.25 6.24
N ARG A 76 -8.10 7.08 7.38
CA ARG A 76 -7.57 5.78 7.81
C ARG A 76 -8.70 4.79 8.09
N THR A 77 -9.75 5.20 8.80
CA THR A 77 -10.95 4.38 9.04
C THR A 77 -11.64 4.00 7.72
N GLN A 78 -11.70 4.93 6.76
CA GLN A 78 -12.25 4.64 5.43
C GLN A 78 -11.46 3.57 4.68
N ALA A 79 -10.12 3.57 4.76
CA ALA A 79 -9.30 2.52 4.18
C ALA A 79 -9.49 1.17 4.88
N GLN A 80 -9.58 1.16 6.21
CA GLN A 80 -9.88 -0.06 6.97
C GLN A 80 -11.24 -0.65 6.58
N SER A 81 -12.28 0.20 6.45
CA SER A 81 -13.60 -0.23 5.99
C SER A 81 -13.57 -0.78 4.55
N ALA A 82 -12.83 -0.13 3.65
CA ALA A 82 -12.64 -0.61 2.29
C ALA A 82 -11.94 -1.97 2.28
N ALA A 83 -10.87 -2.15 3.05
CA ALA A 83 -10.18 -3.41 3.17
C ALA A 83 -11.07 -4.53 3.75
N ALA A 84 -11.89 -4.23 4.76
CA ALA A 84 -12.86 -5.17 5.31
C ALA A 84 -13.93 -5.57 4.27
N SER A 85 -14.43 -4.62 3.49
CA SER A 85 -15.35 -4.89 2.37
C SER A 85 -14.70 -5.80 1.33
N LEU A 86 -13.45 -5.54 0.95
CA LEU A 86 -12.70 -6.39 0.01
C LEU A 86 -12.49 -7.81 0.56
N ALA A 87 -12.14 -7.94 1.84
CA ALA A 87 -12.00 -9.22 2.52
C ALA A 87 -13.33 -10.02 2.60
N SER A 88 -14.47 -9.32 2.63
CA SER A 88 -15.80 -9.95 2.48
C SER A 88 -16.18 -10.30 1.04
N GLY A 89 -15.27 -10.10 0.07
CA GLY A 89 -15.51 -10.37 -1.35
C GLY A 89 -16.36 -9.30 -2.04
N LYS A 90 -16.43 -8.07 -1.52
CA LYS A 90 -17.27 -7.00 -2.08
C LYS A 90 -16.46 -5.79 -2.53
N LEU A 91 -16.55 -5.46 -3.82
CA LEU A 91 -16.06 -4.20 -4.39
C LEU A 91 -17.18 -3.15 -4.49
N SER A 92 -17.43 -2.43 -3.39
CA SER A 92 -18.56 -1.48 -3.31
C SER A 92 -18.43 -0.24 -4.21
N ARG A 93 -17.21 0.16 -4.58
CA ARG A 93 -16.94 1.42 -5.30
C ARG A 93 -16.18 1.19 -6.60
N GLN A 94 -16.72 0.33 -7.47
CA GLN A 94 -16.06 -0.09 -8.72
C GLN A 94 -15.65 1.09 -9.64
N VAL A 95 -16.49 2.12 -9.76
CA VAL A 95 -16.18 3.31 -10.59
C VAL A 95 -14.99 4.08 -10.03
N VAL A 96 -14.91 4.21 -8.70
CA VAL A 96 -13.79 4.88 -8.02
C VAL A 96 -12.52 4.05 -8.17
N PHE A 97 -12.61 2.74 -7.95
CA PHE A 97 -11.52 1.80 -8.17
C PHE A 97 -10.92 1.94 -9.57
N ARG A 98 -11.76 1.86 -10.61
CA ARG A 98 -11.33 2.00 -12.00
C ARG A 98 -10.59 3.31 -12.24
N ARG A 99 -11.19 4.45 -11.86
CA ARG A 99 -10.59 5.79 -12.06
C ARG A 99 -9.25 5.94 -11.34
N ASN A 100 -9.13 5.38 -10.13
CA ASN A 100 -7.86 5.42 -9.41
C ASN A 100 -6.80 4.56 -10.07
N ILE A 101 -7.12 3.33 -10.49
CA ILE A 101 -6.15 2.48 -11.20
C ILE A 101 -5.66 3.18 -12.46
N GLU A 102 -6.57 3.72 -13.27
CA GLU A 102 -6.21 4.50 -14.46
C GLU A 102 -5.27 5.66 -14.09
N LEU A 103 -5.62 6.48 -13.09
CA LEU A 103 -4.82 7.63 -12.68
C LEU A 103 -3.46 7.25 -12.07
N ILE A 104 -3.39 6.18 -11.27
CA ILE A 104 -2.16 5.74 -10.59
C ILE A 104 -1.12 5.27 -11.63
N PHE A 105 -1.57 4.53 -12.65
CA PHE A 105 -0.65 3.95 -13.63
C PHE A 105 -0.38 4.86 -14.83
N THR A 106 -1.33 5.71 -15.23
CA THR A 106 -1.11 6.64 -16.37
C THR A 106 -0.74 8.06 -15.97
N GLY A 107 -1.04 8.45 -14.72
CA GLY A 107 -0.87 9.82 -14.26
C GLY A 107 -1.92 10.79 -14.80
N PRO A 108 -1.93 12.04 -14.32
CA PRO A 108 -2.79 13.08 -14.86
C PRO A 108 -2.39 13.45 -16.28
N LYS A 109 -3.36 13.48 -17.20
CA LYS A 109 -3.17 13.90 -18.59
C LYS A 109 -2.97 15.40 -18.68
N ASP A 110 -1.91 15.86 -19.32
CA ASP A 110 -1.66 17.29 -19.56
C ASP A 110 -2.55 17.82 -20.68
N LYS A 111 -3.02 19.06 -20.54
CA LYS A 111 -3.79 19.77 -21.56
C LYS A 111 -3.08 21.08 -21.89
N VAL A 112 -3.08 21.45 -23.17
CA VAL A 112 -2.44 22.69 -23.66
C VAL A 112 -2.94 23.93 -22.90
N LEU A 113 -4.23 23.92 -22.54
CA LEU A 113 -4.90 25.03 -21.86
C LEU A 113 -4.83 24.98 -20.33
N ASP A 114 -4.02 24.09 -19.73
CA ASP A 114 -3.88 24.07 -18.29
C ASP A 114 -3.26 25.38 -17.76
N SER A 115 -3.81 25.90 -16.67
CA SER A 115 -3.19 27.02 -15.96
C SER A 115 -1.88 26.59 -15.27
N LYS A 116 -1.05 27.56 -14.88
CA LYS A 116 0.18 27.28 -14.10
C LYS A 116 -0.13 26.50 -12.82
N GLU A 117 -1.22 26.86 -12.14
CA GLU A 117 -1.68 26.18 -10.93
C GLU A 117 -2.11 24.73 -11.21
N ILE A 118 -2.90 24.49 -12.27
CA ILE A 118 -3.32 23.15 -12.65
C ILE A 118 -2.10 22.28 -12.97
N ARG A 119 -1.11 22.81 -13.70
CA ARG A 119 0.15 22.09 -13.97
C ARG A 119 0.90 21.75 -12.69
N ALA A 120 0.99 22.68 -11.73
CA ALA A 120 1.62 22.41 -10.44
C ALA A 120 0.91 21.29 -9.67
N ARG A 121 -0.42 21.30 -9.63
CA ARG A 121 -1.22 20.21 -9.02
C ARG A 121 -0.97 18.87 -9.72
N LYS A 122 -0.87 18.84 -11.06
CA LYS A 122 -0.53 17.62 -11.82
C LYS A 122 0.85 17.07 -11.50
N VAL A 123 1.86 17.93 -11.31
CA VAL A 123 3.20 17.50 -10.88
C VAL A 123 3.14 16.81 -9.51
N VAL A 124 2.43 17.39 -8.54
CA VAL A 124 2.24 16.77 -7.23
C VAL A 124 1.48 15.44 -7.34
N THR A 125 0.40 15.39 -8.13
CA THR A 125 -0.34 14.14 -8.37
C THR A 125 0.55 13.07 -8.99
N ARG A 126 1.40 13.39 -9.97
CA ARG A 126 2.35 12.41 -10.56
C ARG A 126 3.28 11.81 -9.51
N ARG A 127 3.88 12.64 -8.66
CA ARG A 127 4.74 12.17 -7.55
C ARG A 127 3.99 11.28 -6.57
N ARG A 128 2.72 11.58 -6.29
CA ARG A 128 1.86 10.73 -5.46
C ARG A 128 1.57 9.38 -6.12
N CYS A 129 1.24 9.37 -7.41
CA CYS A 129 1.06 8.13 -8.17
C CYS A 129 2.32 7.25 -8.13
N GLU A 130 3.51 7.84 -8.28
CA GLU A 130 4.79 7.12 -8.17
C GLU A 130 4.98 6.48 -6.79
N LYS A 131 4.60 7.18 -5.71
CA LYS A 131 4.66 6.64 -4.35
C LYS A 131 3.64 5.53 -4.11
N ILE A 132 2.40 5.69 -4.59
CA ILE A 132 1.36 4.66 -4.49
C ILE A 132 1.77 3.39 -5.25
N ARG A 133 2.42 3.52 -6.41
CA ARG A 133 2.92 2.37 -7.19
C ARG A 133 4.01 1.55 -6.46
N LYS A 134 4.60 2.07 -5.39
CA LYS A 134 5.57 1.36 -4.54
C LYS A 134 4.91 0.57 -3.41
N LEU A 135 3.59 0.69 -3.24
CA LEU A 135 2.86 -0.14 -2.29
C LEU A 135 2.81 -1.60 -2.74
N SER A 136 2.53 -2.49 -1.81
CA SER A 136 2.11 -3.86 -2.12
C SER A 136 0.86 -3.86 -3.00
N PRO A 137 0.64 -4.90 -3.82
CA PRO A 137 -0.54 -4.99 -4.67
C PRO A 137 -1.86 -4.85 -3.91
N ASP A 138 -1.93 -5.46 -2.71
CA ASP A 138 -3.10 -5.33 -1.83
C ASP A 138 -3.28 -3.88 -1.36
N GLY A 139 -2.18 -3.20 -0.99
CA GLY A 139 -2.18 -1.78 -0.64
C GLY A 139 -2.66 -0.87 -1.77
N ILE A 140 -2.27 -1.13 -3.02
CA ILE A 140 -2.74 -0.38 -4.20
C ILE A 140 -4.25 -0.58 -4.38
N VAL A 141 -4.75 -1.80 -4.26
CA VAL A 141 -6.18 -2.11 -4.42
C VAL A 141 -7.01 -1.46 -3.32
N ILE A 142 -6.55 -1.52 -2.06
CA ILE A 142 -7.19 -0.85 -0.94
C ILE A 142 -7.21 0.65 -1.17
N TRP A 143 -6.07 1.26 -1.55
CA TRP A 143 -6.01 2.69 -1.87
C TRP A 143 -7.02 3.08 -2.96
N ALA A 144 -7.02 2.35 -4.07
CA ALA A 144 -7.87 2.61 -5.22
C ALA A 144 -9.37 2.48 -4.89
N THR A 145 -9.73 1.63 -3.93
CA THR A 145 -11.10 1.44 -3.47
C THR A 145 -11.51 2.48 -2.41
N ALA A 146 -10.57 2.83 -1.53
CA ALA A 146 -10.83 3.67 -0.38
C ALA A 146 -11.05 5.14 -0.76
N TYR A 147 -10.21 5.72 -1.61
CA TYR A 147 -10.17 7.17 -1.78
C TYR A 147 -10.53 7.62 -3.18
N GLU A 148 -11.34 8.67 -3.32
CA GLU A 148 -11.52 9.29 -4.65
C GLU A 148 -10.26 10.08 -5.05
N PRO A 149 -9.93 10.17 -6.35
CA PRO A 149 -8.83 11.00 -6.84
C PRO A 149 -8.87 12.45 -6.32
N THR A 150 -10.08 12.99 -6.14
CA THR A 150 -10.34 14.34 -5.61
C THR A 150 -9.93 14.51 -4.16
N LEU A 151 -9.72 13.43 -3.40
CA LEU A 151 -9.28 13.52 -2.01
C LEU A 151 -7.77 13.61 -1.87
N TRP A 152 -7.01 12.95 -2.75
CA TRP A 152 -5.56 12.79 -2.58
C TRP A 152 -4.73 13.41 -3.72
N SER A 153 -5.33 13.91 -4.79
CA SER A 153 -4.61 14.62 -5.85
C SER A 153 -3.96 15.92 -5.35
N GLY A 154 -3.04 16.47 -6.15
CA GLY A 154 -2.28 17.67 -5.82
C GLY A 154 -3.19 18.85 -5.46
N GLY A 155 -2.91 19.46 -4.30
CA GLY A 155 -3.68 20.59 -3.77
C GLY A 155 -4.94 20.21 -2.97
N GLN A 156 -5.26 18.92 -2.80
CA GLN A 156 -6.44 18.47 -2.04
C GLN A 156 -6.10 17.94 -0.64
N MET A 157 -4.88 17.46 -0.47
CA MET A 157 -4.37 16.89 0.79
C MET A 157 -2.94 17.39 0.99
N THR A 158 -2.56 17.64 2.24
CA THR A 158 -1.17 17.99 2.59
C THR A 158 -0.24 16.82 2.33
N GLN A 159 1.07 17.09 2.23
CA GLN A 159 2.03 16.01 2.00
C GLN A 159 2.09 15.05 3.19
N ASP A 160 2.05 15.57 4.41
CA ASP A 160 2.17 14.76 5.63
C ASP A 160 0.98 13.84 5.82
N MET A 161 -0.24 14.31 5.54
CA MET A 161 -1.43 13.45 5.53
C MET A 161 -1.32 12.37 4.46
N PHE A 162 -0.78 12.70 3.27
CA PHE A 162 -0.59 11.70 2.22
C PHE A 162 0.40 10.61 2.64
N GLU A 163 1.57 10.98 3.19
CA GLU A 163 2.53 9.99 3.71
C GLU A 163 1.94 9.17 4.85
N CYS A 164 1.17 9.80 5.74
CA CYS A 164 0.47 9.12 6.83
C CYS A 164 -0.42 7.99 6.32
N LEU A 165 -1.23 8.27 5.30
CA LEU A 165 -2.13 7.29 4.70
C LEU A 165 -1.36 6.20 3.96
N LEU A 166 -0.29 6.58 3.26
CA LEU A 166 0.55 5.65 2.51
C LEU A 166 1.16 4.58 3.44
N CYS A 167 1.72 5.00 4.58
CA CYS A 167 2.28 4.07 5.56
C CYS A 167 1.22 3.14 6.19
N ASN A 168 -0.01 3.60 6.35
CA ASN A 168 -1.10 2.81 6.92
C ASN A 168 -1.56 1.68 5.98
N MET A 169 -1.38 1.82 4.65
CA MET A 169 -1.85 0.82 3.68
C MET A 169 -1.08 -0.50 3.72
N GLU A 170 0.21 -0.49 4.03
CA GLU A 170 1.02 -1.71 4.13
C GLU A 170 0.68 -2.58 5.35
N SER A 171 -0.11 -2.05 6.26
CA SER A 171 -0.44 -2.70 7.53
C SER A 171 -1.62 -3.67 7.42
N VAL A 172 -2.31 -3.71 6.28
CA VAL A 172 -3.59 -4.40 6.13
C VAL A 172 -3.46 -5.60 5.17
N PRO A 173 -3.29 -6.84 5.68
CA PRO A 173 -3.22 -8.02 4.84
C PRO A 173 -4.61 -8.37 4.27
N ALA A 174 -4.73 -8.48 2.93
CA ALA A 174 -5.97 -8.92 2.30
C ALA A 174 -6.01 -10.46 2.19
N GLN A 175 -6.81 -11.11 3.03
CA GLN A 175 -6.93 -12.58 3.09
C GLN A 175 -7.70 -13.18 1.90
N SER A 176 -8.60 -12.42 1.29
CA SER A 176 -9.28 -12.76 0.04
C SER A 176 -9.68 -11.48 -0.67
N MET A 177 -9.56 -11.45 -2.00
CA MET A 177 -9.91 -10.29 -2.82
C MET A 177 -11.13 -10.63 -3.68
N PRO A 178 -12.03 -9.67 -3.95
CA PRO A 178 -13.22 -9.93 -4.76
C PRO A 178 -12.83 -10.39 -6.18
N PRO A 179 -13.56 -11.34 -6.79
CA PRO A 179 -13.26 -11.85 -8.14
C PRO A 179 -13.41 -10.79 -9.23
N GLU A 180 -14.14 -9.70 -8.98
CA GLU A 180 -14.32 -8.61 -9.94
C GLU A 180 -13.04 -7.78 -10.13
N ILE A 181 -12.14 -7.74 -9.14
CA ILE A 181 -10.88 -6.99 -9.21
C ILE A 181 -10.04 -7.45 -10.42
N PRO A 182 -9.67 -8.74 -10.56
CA PRO A 182 -8.88 -9.19 -11.70
C PRO A 182 -9.59 -8.96 -13.04
N GLU A 183 -10.92 -9.12 -13.11
CA GLU A 183 -11.66 -8.85 -14.35
C GLU A 183 -11.55 -7.39 -14.80
N ILE A 184 -11.68 -6.45 -13.85
CA ILE A 184 -11.54 -5.01 -14.13
C ILE A 184 -10.12 -4.71 -14.58
N LEU A 185 -9.12 -5.27 -13.88
CA LEU A 185 -7.72 -5.06 -14.21
C LEU A 185 -7.36 -5.62 -15.59
N GLN A 186 -7.91 -6.77 -15.98
CA GLN A 186 -7.75 -7.33 -17.33
C GLN A 186 -8.39 -6.44 -18.40
N LYS A 187 -9.62 -5.95 -18.15
CA LYS A 187 -10.31 -5.02 -19.07
C LYS A 187 -9.52 -3.72 -19.25
N LEU A 188 -8.91 -3.21 -18.18
CA LEU A 188 -8.03 -2.03 -18.23
C LEU A 188 -6.72 -2.33 -18.97
N GLN A 189 -6.16 -3.53 -18.83
CA GLN A 189 -4.95 -3.91 -19.56
C GLN A 189 -5.19 -4.01 -21.08
N ALA A 190 -6.38 -4.48 -21.48
CA ALA A 190 -6.79 -4.58 -22.88
C ALA A 190 -7.14 -3.23 -23.53
N ASP A 191 -7.27 -2.16 -22.73
CA ASP A 191 -7.53 -0.82 -23.24
C ASP A 191 -6.26 -0.24 -23.88
N GLU A 192 -6.28 -0.09 -25.21
CA GLU A 192 -5.14 0.39 -26.00
C GLU A 192 -4.64 1.78 -25.57
N GLU A 193 -5.51 2.64 -25.04
CA GLU A 193 -5.13 3.98 -24.58
C GLU A 193 -4.26 3.91 -23.32
N LEU A 194 -4.48 2.92 -22.46
CA LEU A 194 -3.64 2.65 -21.28
C LEU A 194 -2.28 2.06 -21.69
N GLN A 195 -2.26 1.24 -22.75
CA GLN A 195 -1.00 0.71 -23.31
C GLN A 195 -0.14 1.80 -23.96
N LYS A 196 -0.74 2.74 -24.68
CA LYS A 196 -0.02 3.88 -25.29
C LYS A 196 0.59 4.83 -24.25
N SER A 197 -0.09 5.07 -23.12
CA SER A 197 0.47 5.88 -22.03
C SER A 197 1.67 5.24 -21.32
N ASN A 198 1.80 3.91 -21.34
CA ASN A 198 2.97 3.20 -20.82
C ASN A 198 4.21 3.29 -21.74
N LEU A 199 4.04 3.70 -23.01
CA LEU A 199 5.13 3.82 -23.98
C LEU A 199 5.84 5.19 -23.95
N CYS A 200 5.24 6.21 -23.32
CA CYS A 200 5.79 7.57 -23.29
C CYS A 200 6.65 7.85 -22.04
N VAL A 201 6.52 7.04 -20.98
CA VAL A 201 7.35 7.15 -19.76
C VAL A 201 8.29 5.95 -19.71
N SER A 202 9.45 6.10 -20.38
CA SER A 202 10.64 5.25 -20.32
C SER A 202 10.44 3.75 -20.59
N ARG A 203 11.20 3.24 -21.57
CA ARG A 203 11.56 1.82 -21.70
C ARG A 203 12.17 1.32 -20.38
N GLU A 204 11.34 0.90 -19.43
CA GLU A 204 11.60 0.01 -18.29
C GLU A 204 10.40 0.02 -17.34
N ALA A 205 9.46 -0.87 -17.66
CA ALA A 205 8.81 -1.80 -16.72
C ALA A 205 8.26 -1.24 -15.39
N ILE A 206 6.96 -0.89 -15.31
CA ILE A 206 6.26 -0.88 -14.00
C ILE A 206 4.81 -1.43 -14.07
N ALA A 207 4.09 -1.37 -15.20
CA ALA A 207 2.72 -1.91 -15.25
C ALA A 207 2.65 -3.44 -15.39
N GLN A 208 3.57 -4.06 -16.15
CA GLN A 208 3.59 -5.51 -16.36
C GLN A 208 4.01 -6.32 -15.12
N PRO A 209 5.06 -5.96 -14.35
CA PRO A 209 5.55 -6.83 -13.29
C PRO A 209 4.55 -7.01 -12.15
N LEU A 210 3.87 -5.96 -11.69
CA LEU A 210 2.92 -6.05 -10.56
C LEU A 210 1.64 -6.80 -10.92
N LEU A 211 1.12 -6.61 -12.14
CA LEU A 211 -0.05 -7.35 -12.65
C LEU A 211 0.29 -8.83 -12.86
N THR A 212 1.43 -9.11 -13.48
CA THR A 212 1.90 -10.47 -13.72
C THR A 212 2.28 -11.17 -12.42
N GLU A 213 2.89 -10.49 -11.45
CA GLU A 213 3.24 -11.03 -10.13
C GLU A 213 2.01 -11.23 -9.24
N TYR A 214 1.03 -10.31 -9.24
CA TYR A 214 -0.23 -10.48 -8.52
C TYR A 214 -1.05 -11.65 -9.10
N ILE A 215 -1.14 -11.74 -10.43
CA ILE A 215 -1.75 -12.89 -11.11
C ILE A 215 -0.94 -14.16 -10.81
N GLN A 216 0.38 -14.17 -10.98
CA GLN A 216 1.21 -15.39 -10.80
C GLN A 216 1.31 -15.86 -9.34
N LYS A 217 1.49 -14.98 -8.35
CA LYS A 217 1.68 -15.40 -6.96
C LYS A 217 0.37 -15.82 -6.28
N LYS A 218 -0.75 -15.15 -6.55
CA LYS A 218 -2.04 -15.49 -5.91
C LYS A 218 -2.87 -16.53 -6.68
N TRP A 219 -2.79 -16.64 -8.03
CA TRP A 219 -3.52 -17.71 -8.75
C TRP A 219 -2.92 -19.10 -8.55
N TYR A 220 -1.59 -19.25 -8.66
CA TYR A 220 -0.98 -20.58 -8.76
C TYR A 220 -0.88 -21.31 -7.41
N HIS A 221 -0.80 -20.58 -6.30
CA HIS A 221 -0.77 -21.20 -4.97
C HIS A 221 -2.16 -21.55 -4.40
N GLY A 222 -3.26 -21.02 -4.97
CA GLY A 222 -4.62 -21.22 -4.45
C GLY A 222 -5.42 -22.37 -5.09
N LEU A 223 -5.04 -22.85 -6.28
CA LEU A 223 -5.86 -23.77 -7.07
C LEU A 223 -5.20 -25.10 -7.46
N GLY A 224 -3.97 -25.38 -7.01
CA GLY A 224 -3.30 -26.67 -7.30
C GLY A 224 -3.04 -26.94 -8.79
N ILE A 225 -2.92 -25.88 -9.61
CA ILE A 225 -2.65 -25.98 -11.06
C ILE A 225 -1.13 -25.90 -11.29
N PRO A 226 -0.54 -26.72 -12.17
CA PRO A 226 0.92 -26.81 -12.32
C PRO A 226 1.55 -25.51 -12.82
N SER A 227 2.78 -25.29 -12.35
CA SER A 227 3.67 -24.15 -12.57
C SER A 227 3.64 -23.51 -13.98
N PRO A 228 3.88 -22.18 -14.10
CA PRO A 228 3.95 -21.45 -15.38
C PRO A 228 4.89 -22.06 -16.41
N VAL A 229 5.91 -22.81 -15.99
CA VAL A 229 6.83 -23.51 -16.90
C VAL A 229 6.12 -24.60 -17.69
N ALA A 230 5.13 -25.27 -17.10
CA ALA A 230 4.33 -26.29 -17.77
C ALA A 230 3.27 -25.68 -18.72
N ALA A 231 2.69 -24.54 -18.34
CA ALA A 231 1.71 -23.82 -19.17
C ALA A 231 2.36 -23.14 -20.39
N ALA A 232 3.57 -22.58 -20.22
CA ALA A 232 4.35 -22.03 -21.32
C ALA A 232 4.74 -23.12 -22.34
N HIS A 233 5.10 -24.32 -21.87
CA HIS A 233 5.43 -25.45 -22.75
C HIS A 233 4.20 -25.97 -23.52
N TRP A 234 3.01 -25.94 -22.91
CA TRP A 234 1.75 -26.33 -23.55
C TRP A 234 1.30 -25.33 -24.63
N LEU A 235 1.41 -24.02 -24.34
CA LEU A 235 1.10 -22.97 -25.32
C LEU A 235 2.10 -22.96 -26.49
N PHE A 236 3.39 -23.19 -26.23
CA PHE A 236 4.40 -23.29 -27.29
C PHE A 236 4.17 -24.52 -28.19
N THR A 237 3.82 -25.68 -27.61
CA THR A 237 3.55 -26.89 -28.42
C THR A 237 2.23 -26.82 -29.18
N ALA A 238 1.20 -26.16 -28.64
CA ALA A 238 -0.08 -25.95 -29.31
C ALA A 238 0.04 -24.97 -30.50
N VAL A 239 0.81 -23.89 -30.33
CA VAL A 239 1.06 -22.90 -31.40
C VAL A 239 1.97 -23.48 -32.48
N TRP A 240 2.99 -24.27 -32.11
CA TRP A 240 3.91 -24.88 -33.07
C TRP A 240 3.25 -25.99 -33.92
N ARG A 241 2.29 -26.76 -33.37
CA ARG A 241 1.52 -27.75 -34.14
C ARG A 241 0.55 -27.13 -35.15
N LYS A 242 0.11 -25.88 -34.92
CA LYS A 242 -0.82 -25.18 -35.82
C LYS A 242 -0.11 -24.56 -37.04
N ASN A 243 1.18 -24.21 -36.91
CA ASN A 243 1.98 -23.61 -37.98
C ASN A 243 2.73 -24.60 -38.89
N LYS A 244 2.55 -25.92 -38.71
CA LYS A 244 3.13 -26.96 -39.59
C LYS A 244 2.13 -27.61 -40.55
N ARG A 245 0.91 -27.08 -40.65
CA ARG A 245 -0.08 -27.49 -41.66
C ARG A 245 -0.48 -26.29 -42.51
N HIS A 246 0.46 -25.73 -43.25
CA HIS A 246 0.25 -24.99 -44.48
C HIS A 246 1.53 -25.10 -45.32
#